data_AF-A0A2G6TE22-F1
#
_entry.id   AF-A0A2G6TE22-F1
#
_cell.length_a   1.000
_cell.length_b   1.000
_cell.length_c   1.000
_cell.angle_alpha   90.00
_cell.angle_beta   90.00
_cell.angle_gamma   90.00
#
_symmetry.space_group_name_H-M   'P 1'
#
loop_
_entity.id
_entity.type
_entity.pdbx_description
1 polymer ?
#
loop_
_entity_poly.entity_id
_entity_poly.type
_entity_poly.pdbx_seq_one_letter_code
_entity_poly.pdbx_strand_id
1 'polypeptide(L)'
;MKKIATILMLTLVFFMINSCSKHDDEAIVDCFGDSILTELKHSADGTNPKIINYHIEYGGSNTVTSVKWTFGDGTPAQTVNSATGAVAHTYAAAGTYEVKADVTLSKSGGSCTVSPKRSVTVN
;
A
#
# COMPACT_ATOMS: atom_id res chain seq x y z
N MET A 1 26.81 9.70 55.34
CA MET A 1 28.03 10.25 54.69
C MET A 1 29.05 9.13 54.52
N LYS A 2 29.17 8.56 53.31
CA LYS A 2 30.42 8.05 52.73
C LYS A 2 30.12 7.51 51.33
N LYS A 3 30.82 8.08 50.36
CA LYS A 3 30.74 7.82 48.93
C LYS A 3 31.59 6.58 48.61
N ILE A 4 31.07 5.68 47.78
CA ILE A 4 31.82 4.67 47.03
C ILE A 4 31.13 4.64 45.65
N ALA A 5 31.59 5.47 44.72
CA ALA A 5 32.51 5.12 43.63
C ALA A 5 31.86 4.21 42.56
N THR A 6 31.34 4.88 41.53
CA THR A 6 31.51 4.60 40.09
C THR A 6 31.51 3.15 39.61
N ILE A 7 30.57 2.82 38.70
CA ILE A 7 30.71 2.05 37.44
C ILE A 7 29.32 1.49 37.09
N LEU A 8 28.58 2.18 36.23
CA LEU A 8 27.65 1.51 35.33
C LEU A 8 27.68 2.23 33.99
N MET A 9 28.46 1.62 33.10
CA MET A 9 28.78 1.98 31.73
C MET A 9 27.61 2.54 30.93
N LEU A 10 27.80 3.77 30.46
CA LEU A 10 27.28 4.25 29.20
C LEU A 10 28.06 3.56 28.06
N THR A 11 27.75 2.31 27.69
CA THR A 11 28.12 1.67 26.40
C THR A 11 27.47 0.29 26.28
N LEU A 12 26.44 0.17 25.46
CA LEU A 12 26.10 -1.07 24.74
C LEU A 12 25.73 -0.70 23.29
N VAL A 13 26.61 0.08 22.68
CA VAL A 13 26.88 -0.04 21.26
C VAL A 13 27.82 -1.24 21.12
N PHE A 14 27.56 -2.08 20.11
CA PHE A 14 28.47 -3.11 19.61
C PHE A 14 28.58 -4.41 20.42
N PHE A 15 27.61 -5.30 20.24
CA PHE A 15 27.92 -6.72 20.07
C PHE A 15 27.95 -7.02 18.55
N MET A 16 29.12 -6.77 17.96
CA MET A 16 29.66 -7.55 16.83
C MET A 16 29.66 -9.03 17.28
N ILE A 17 29.47 -10.09 16.49
CA ILE A 17 29.66 -10.36 15.08
C ILE A 17 29.22 -11.82 14.86
N ASN A 18 28.87 -12.14 13.61
CA ASN A 18 28.94 -13.47 13.00
C ASN A 18 28.01 -14.57 13.53
N SER A 19 26.83 -14.64 12.92
CA SER A 19 26.32 -15.93 12.44
C SER A 19 25.73 -15.77 11.06
N CYS A 20 26.58 -15.88 10.03
CA CYS A 20 26.11 -16.19 8.68
C CYS A 20 25.58 -17.62 8.67
N SER A 21 24.26 -17.76 8.84
CA SER A 21 23.50 -18.91 8.36
C SER A 21 22.62 -18.40 7.22
N LYS A 22 23.05 -18.62 5.98
CA LYS A 22 22.18 -18.46 4.80
C LYS A 22 21.06 -19.49 4.91
N HIS A 23 19.82 -19.07 5.20
CA HIS A 23 18.57 -19.41 4.48
C HIS A 23 17.36 -18.81 5.23
N ASP A 24 16.59 -17.97 4.52
CA ASP A 24 15.18 -17.58 4.76
C ASP A 24 14.79 -16.76 6.01
N ASP A 25 15.44 -15.62 6.26
CA ASP A 25 14.94 -14.61 7.22
C ASP A 25 14.29 -13.37 6.54
N GLU A 26 13.94 -13.45 5.26
CA GLU A 26 13.42 -12.33 4.44
C GLU A 26 11.88 -12.37 4.20
N ALA A 27 11.11 -13.08 5.04
CA ALA A 27 9.68 -13.32 4.77
C ALA A 27 8.68 -12.54 5.66
N ILE A 28 9.14 -11.72 6.62
CA ILE A 28 8.24 -11.19 7.66
C ILE A 28 7.80 -9.72 7.43
N VAL A 29 8.41 -8.93 6.55
CA VAL A 29 8.07 -7.48 6.41
C VAL A 29 7.92 -7.00 4.97
N ASP A 30 7.48 -7.84 4.05
CA ASP A 30 7.65 -7.44 2.64
C ASP A 30 6.54 -6.50 2.10
N CYS A 31 5.32 -6.51 2.65
CA CYS A 31 4.19 -5.75 2.05
C CYS A 31 3.81 -4.46 2.79
N PHE A 32 4.35 -4.26 3.98
CA PHE A 32 4.18 -2.99 4.69
C PHE A 32 4.94 -1.86 3.96
N GLY A 33 6.14 -2.16 3.44
CA GLY A 33 6.89 -1.22 2.60
C GLY A 33 6.14 -0.85 1.33
N ASP A 34 5.56 -1.85 0.64
CA ASP A 34 4.80 -1.61 -0.58
C ASP A 34 3.52 -0.79 -0.36
N SER A 35 2.90 -0.91 0.82
CA SER A 35 1.70 -0.13 1.17
C SER A 35 1.97 1.38 1.13
N ILE A 36 3.17 1.81 1.53
CA ILE A 36 3.59 3.22 1.47
C ILE A 36 3.87 3.66 0.03
N LEU A 37 4.34 2.73 -0.81
CA LEU A 37 4.70 2.98 -2.21
C LEU A 37 3.52 2.85 -3.19
N THR A 38 2.32 2.54 -2.70
CA THR A 38 1.12 2.31 -3.52
C THR A 38 0.12 3.44 -3.32
N GLU A 39 -0.02 4.28 -4.34
CA GLU A 39 -0.92 5.42 -4.32
C GLU A 39 -2.15 5.17 -5.20
N LEU A 40 -3.33 5.36 -4.60
CA LEU A 40 -4.59 5.42 -5.32
C LEU A 40 -4.79 6.83 -5.87
N LYS A 41 -4.74 6.97 -7.19
CA LYS A 41 -5.00 8.21 -7.90
C LYS A 41 -6.42 8.24 -8.44
N HIS A 42 -7.00 9.43 -8.46
CA HIS A 42 -8.32 9.66 -9.04
C HIS A 42 -8.39 11.02 -9.74
N SER A 43 -9.23 11.12 -10.76
CA SER A 43 -9.59 12.38 -11.41
C SER A 43 -11.02 12.30 -11.91
N ALA A 44 -11.79 13.37 -11.72
CA ALA A 44 -13.07 13.50 -12.41
C ALA A 44 -12.85 13.61 -13.93
N ASP A 45 -13.78 13.06 -14.70
CA ASP A 45 -13.81 13.23 -16.15
C ASP A 45 -14.17 14.67 -16.52
N GLY A 46 -13.56 15.19 -17.59
CA GLY A 46 -13.74 16.58 -18.02
C GLY A 46 -15.10 16.88 -18.64
N THR A 47 -15.84 15.86 -19.09
CA THR A 47 -17.16 16.01 -19.72
C THR A 47 -18.27 15.68 -18.73
N ASN A 48 -18.07 14.69 -17.87
CA ASN A 48 -19.05 14.29 -16.87
C ASN A 48 -18.39 14.15 -15.47
N PRO A 49 -18.59 15.10 -14.55
CA PRO A 49 -17.96 15.08 -13.23
C PRO A 49 -18.42 13.90 -12.33
N LYS A 50 -19.48 13.18 -12.72
CA LYS A 50 -19.91 11.94 -12.05
C LYS A 50 -19.10 10.71 -12.45
N ILE A 51 -18.31 10.80 -13.51
CA ILE A 51 -17.38 9.76 -13.92
C ILE A 51 -16.04 10.06 -13.25
N ILE A 52 -15.57 9.15 -12.40
CA ILE A 52 -14.25 9.25 -11.80
C ILE A 52 -13.34 8.19 -12.41
N ASN A 53 -12.21 8.64 -12.92
CA ASN A 53 -11.14 7.80 -13.44
C ASN A 53 -10.19 7.47 -12.29
N TYR A 54 -9.94 6.18 -12.09
CA TYR A 54 -9.07 5.63 -11.06
C TYR A 54 -7.88 4.92 -11.67
N HIS A 55 -6.72 5.00 -11.02
CA HIS A 55 -5.58 4.14 -11.29
C HIS A 55 -4.66 4.06 -10.07
N ILE A 56 -3.74 3.09 -10.11
CA ILE A 56 -2.68 2.93 -9.13
C ILE A 56 -1.37 3.45 -9.69
N GLU A 57 -0.69 4.27 -8.90
CA GLU A 57 0.73 4.55 -9.05
C GLU A 57 1.49 3.71 -8.02
N TYR A 58 2.39 2.86 -8.50
CA TYR A 58 3.21 2.01 -7.65
C TYR A 58 4.69 2.28 -7.90
N GLY A 59 5.40 2.71 -6.86
CA GLY A 59 6.81 3.11 -6.94
C GLY A 59 7.82 2.03 -6.55
N GLY A 60 7.36 0.83 -6.18
CA GLY A 60 8.25 -0.26 -5.77
C GLY A 60 8.73 -1.13 -6.93
N SER A 61 9.54 -2.14 -6.61
CA SER A 61 10.16 -3.07 -7.59
C SER A 61 9.30 -4.29 -7.94
N ASN A 62 8.19 -4.49 -7.23
CA ASN A 62 7.26 -5.60 -7.47
C ASN A 62 6.37 -5.35 -8.69
N THR A 63 5.65 -6.36 -9.15
CA THR A 63 4.74 -6.22 -10.31
C THR A 63 3.29 -6.19 -9.84
N VAL A 64 2.55 -5.14 -10.17
CA VAL A 64 1.09 -5.12 -9.99
C VAL A 64 0.46 -6.10 -10.98
N THR A 65 -0.25 -7.11 -10.47
CA THR A 65 -0.89 -8.15 -11.29
C THR A 65 -2.39 -7.97 -11.40
N SER A 66 -3.03 -7.48 -10.34
CA SER A 66 -4.46 -7.19 -10.34
C SER A 66 -4.81 -6.08 -9.34
N VAL A 67 -5.88 -5.35 -9.65
CA VAL A 67 -6.47 -4.35 -8.75
C VAL A 67 -7.96 -4.59 -8.66
N LYS A 68 -8.47 -4.78 -7.44
CA LYS A 68 -9.90 -4.87 -7.17
C LYS A 68 -10.41 -3.57 -6.53
N TRP A 69 -11.29 -2.89 -7.23
CA TRP A 69 -11.89 -1.62 -6.84
C TRP A 69 -13.21 -1.82 -6.10
N THR A 70 -13.37 -1.12 -4.99
CA THR A 70 -14.64 -0.94 -4.27
C THR A 70 -14.91 0.55 -4.15
N PHE A 71 -16.02 1.03 -4.71
CA PHE A 71 -16.24 2.46 -4.94
C PHE A 71 -16.96 3.19 -3.81
N GLY A 72 -17.55 2.48 -2.85
CA GLY A 72 -18.21 3.04 -1.68
C GLY A 72 -19.65 3.50 -1.88
N ASP A 73 -20.20 3.38 -3.10
CA ASP A 73 -21.56 3.80 -3.47
C ASP A 73 -22.57 2.63 -3.53
N GLY A 74 -22.14 1.43 -3.14
CA GLY A 74 -22.95 0.20 -3.17
C GLY A 74 -22.94 -0.53 -4.51
N THR A 75 -22.23 -0.01 -5.53
CA THR A 75 -22.05 -0.74 -6.79
C THR A 75 -21.12 -1.95 -6.62
N PRO A 76 -21.25 -2.99 -7.46
CA PRO A 76 -20.38 -4.16 -7.40
C PRO A 76 -18.91 -3.80 -7.59
N ALA A 77 -18.04 -4.49 -6.86
CA ALA A 77 -16.59 -4.35 -7.02
C ALA A 77 -16.13 -4.78 -8.41
N GLN A 78 -15.13 -4.09 -8.95
CA GLN A 78 -14.56 -4.38 -10.28
C GLN A 78 -13.11 -4.84 -10.14
N THR A 79 -12.71 -5.84 -10.92
CA THR A 79 -11.33 -6.35 -10.91
C THR A 79 -10.68 -6.10 -12.27
N VAL A 80 -9.50 -5.48 -12.25
CA VAL A 80 -8.72 -5.16 -13.44
C VAL A 80 -7.36 -5.84 -13.34
N ASN A 81 -7.03 -6.67 -14.32
CA ASN A 81 -5.76 -7.40 -14.39
C ASN A 81 -4.78 -6.62 -15.27
N SER A 82 -4.25 -5.51 -14.76
CA SER A 82 -3.31 -4.61 -15.46
C SER A 82 -2.39 -3.93 -14.45
N ALA A 83 -1.19 -3.54 -14.90
CA ALA A 83 -0.16 -2.92 -14.06
C ALA A 83 -0.61 -1.63 -13.37
N THR A 84 -1.55 -0.88 -13.96
CA THR A 84 -2.10 0.35 -13.37
C THR A 84 -3.47 0.15 -12.75
N GLY A 85 -4.13 -0.98 -13.03
CA GLY A 85 -5.51 -1.24 -12.64
C GLY A 85 -6.51 -0.17 -13.10
N ALA A 86 -6.21 0.59 -14.17
CA ALA A 86 -7.01 1.75 -14.55
C ALA A 86 -8.48 1.39 -14.83
N VAL A 87 -9.40 2.17 -14.28
CA VAL A 87 -10.85 1.97 -14.42
C VAL A 87 -11.60 3.30 -14.33
N ALA A 88 -12.71 3.43 -15.07
CA ALA A 88 -13.63 4.54 -14.94
C ALA A 88 -14.92 4.05 -14.27
N HIS A 89 -15.41 4.78 -13.27
CA HIS A 89 -16.64 4.46 -12.56
C HIS A 89 -17.60 5.64 -12.59
N THR A 90 -18.88 5.36 -12.86
CA THR A 90 -19.93 6.37 -12.92
C THR A 90 -20.79 6.29 -11.68
N TYR A 91 -20.78 7.36 -10.89
CA TYR A 91 -21.61 7.48 -9.69
C TYR A 91 -23.02 7.98 -10.06
N ALA A 92 -24.05 7.38 -9.45
CA ALA A 92 -25.43 7.80 -9.69
C ALA A 92 -25.75 9.17 -9.07
N ALA A 93 -25.25 9.41 -7.86
CA ALA A 93 -25.47 10.62 -7.07
C ALA A 93 -24.16 11.35 -6.78
N ALA A 94 -24.25 12.66 -6.56
CA ALA A 94 -23.16 13.44 -6.00
C ALA A 94 -22.99 13.10 -4.51
N GLY A 95 -21.77 13.20 -4.00
CA GLY A 95 -21.46 12.83 -2.63
C GLY A 95 -19.98 12.54 -2.40
N THR A 96 -19.64 12.18 -1.17
CA THR A 96 -18.30 11.73 -0.81
C THR A 96 -18.31 10.22 -0.60
N TYR A 97 -17.38 9.52 -1.24
CA TYR A 97 -17.29 8.06 -1.19
C TYR A 97 -15.90 7.62 -0.75
N GLU A 98 -15.83 6.63 0.14
CA GLU A 98 -14.56 5.93 0.45
C GLU A 98 -14.31 4.87 -0.61
N VAL A 99 -13.32 5.12 -1.46
CA VAL A 99 -12.85 4.19 -2.49
C VAL A 99 -11.70 3.38 -1.92
N LYS A 100 -11.73 2.07 -2.15
CA LYS A 100 -10.67 1.13 -1.77
C LYS A 100 -10.18 0.38 -3.00
N ALA A 101 -8.87 0.21 -3.12
CA ALA A 101 -8.26 -0.66 -4.12
C ALA A 101 -7.49 -1.78 -3.41
N ASP A 102 -7.83 -3.04 -3.64
CA ASP A 102 -7.02 -4.19 -3.22
C ASP A 102 -6.05 -4.52 -4.38
N VAL A 103 -4.79 -4.11 -4.23
CA VAL A 103 -3.72 -4.21 -5.24
C VAL A 103 -2.88 -5.44 -4.96
N THR A 104 -2.89 -6.40 -5.88
CA THR A 104 -2.06 -7.60 -5.80
C THR A 104 -0.72 -7.35 -6.47
N LEU A 105 0.35 -7.55 -5.71
CA LEU A 105 1.73 -7.45 -6.12
C LEU A 105 2.32 -8.87 -6.21
N SER A 106 2.93 -9.19 -7.34
CA SER A 106 3.75 -10.39 -7.52
C SER A 106 5.20 -10.08 -7.16
N LYS A 107 5.81 -10.99 -6.40
CA LYS A 107 7.16 -10.89 -5.85
C LYS A 107 7.96 -12.16 -6.13
N SER A 108 9.27 -12.10 -5.90
CA SER A 108 10.09 -13.31 -5.92
C SER A 108 9.64 -14.25 -4.81
N GLY A 109 9.08 -15.41 -5.17
CA GLY A 109 8.67 -16.44 -4.21
C GLY A 109 7.28 -16.25 -3.59
N GLY A 110 6.48 -15.27 -4.04
CA GLY A 110 5.13 -15.10 -3.51
C GLY A 110 4.33 -13.96 -4.13
N SER A 111 3.19 -13.66 -3.50
CA SER A 111 2.39 -12.49 -3.82
C SER A 111 1.94 -11.84 -2.52
N CYS A 112 1.55 -10.58 -2.60
CA CYS A 112 0.80 -9.98 -1.52
C CYS A 112 -0.17 -8.92 -2.00
N THR A 113 -1.04 -8.50 -1.09
CA THR A 113 -2.08 -7.53 -1.38
C THR A 113 -1.94 -6.34 -0.45
N VAL A 114 -1.95 -5.14 -1.02
CA VAL A 114 -2.04 -3.87 -0.29
C VAL A 114 -3.39 -3.23 -0.58
N SER A 115 -3.94 -2.49 0.39
CA SER A 115 -5.32 -1.97 0.30
C SER A 115 -5.41 -0.46 0.53
N PRO A 116 -4.82 0.40 -0.34
CA PRO A 116 -4.97 1.84 -0.21
C PRO A 116 -6.44 2.27 -0.29
N LYS A 117 -6.76 3.34 0.45
CA LYS A 117 -8.07 3.97 0.51
C LYS A 117 -7.99 5.45 0.16
N ARG A 118 -9.07 5.99 -0.41
CA ARG A 118 -9.19 7.41 -0.72
C ARG A 118 -10.62 7.90 -0.53
N SER A 119 -10.78 9.04 0.12
CA SER A 119 -12.05 9.78 0.11
C SER A 119 -12.13 10.60 -1.18
N VAL A 120 -13.18 10.37 -1.97
CA VAL A 120 -13.40 10.99 -3.28
C VAL A 120 -14.70 11.77 -3.26
N THR A 121 -14.66 13.03 -3.70
CA THR A 121 -15.84 13.88 -3.83
C THR A 121 -16.31 13.88 -5.27
N VAL A 122 -17.59 13.53 -5.46
CA VAL A 122 -18.30 13.52 -6.74
C VAL A 122 -19.28 14.67 -6.73
N ASN A 123 -19.27 15.49 -7.79
CA ASN A 123 -20.10 16.70 -7.92
C ASN A 123 -21.22 16.53 -8.96
#